data_AF-A0A7C3R3E0-F1
#
_entry.id   AF-A0A7C3R3E0-F1
#
_cell.length_a   1.000
_cell.length_b   1.000
_cell.length_c   1.000
_cell.angle_alpha   90.00
_cell.angle_beta   90.00
_cell.angle_gamma   90.00
#
_symmetry.space_group_name_H-M   'P 1'
#
loop_
_entity.id
_entity.type
_entity.pdbx_description
1 polymer ?
#
loop_
_entity_poly.entity_id
_entity_poly.type
_entity_poly.pdbx_seq_one_letter_code
_entity_poly.pdbx_strand_id
1 'polypeptide(L)'
;MAGTLFLVGCCPPPAWLVAQYEDCVRDDPDSVSVLLWGEGVYNPSSLFPGALFLRRDLEGRGMSPEDRALSDAEAARTILGAGRVLTCS
;
A
#
# COMPACT_ATOMS: atom_id res chain seq x y z
N MET A 1 -11.09 1.15 14.37
CA MET A 1 -12.08 0.58 13.42
C MET A 1 -11.31 -0.08 12.28
N ALA A 2 -11.85 -1.13 11.66
CA ALA A 2 -11.19 -1.76 10.51
C ALA A 2 -11.25 -0.81 9.30
N GLY A 3 -10.09 -0.36 8.82
CA GLY A 3 -9.97 0.65 7.76
C GLY A 3 -9.97 0.07 6.33
N THR A 4 -9.81 0.94 5.34
CA THR A 4 -9.61 0.56 3.94
C THR A 4 -8.12 0.39 3.63
N LEU A 5 -7.74 -0.77 3.08
CA LEU A 5 -6.40 -1.05 2.59
C LEU A 5 -6.35 -0.94 1.07
N PHE A 6 -5.44 -0.14 0.55
CA PHE A 6 -5.04 -0.12 -0.85
C PHE A 6 -3.83 -1.03 -1.04
N LEU A 7 -4.01 -2.17 -1.70
CA LEU A 7 -2.97 -3.14 -2.02
C LEU A 7 -2.50 -2.90 -3.46
N VAL A 8 -1.36 -2.25 -3.65
CA VAL A 8 -0.94 -1.72 -4.95
C VAL A 8 0.27 -2.51 -5.48
N GLY A 9 0.03 -3.34 -6.50
CA GLY A 9 1.03 -4.19 -7.16
C GLY A 9 1.67 -3.57 -8.39
N CYS A 10 1.11 -2.46 -8.87
CA CYS A 10 1.34 -1.91 -10.20
C CYS A 10 2.03 -0.52 -10.13
N CYS A 11 2.87 -0.21 -11.11
CA CYS A 11 3.49 1.12 -11.27
C CYS A 11 3.53 1.51 -12.77
N PRO A 12 2.84 2.59 -13.19
CA PRO A 12 2.00 3.48 -12.38
C PRO A 12 0.63 2.85 -12.04
N PRO A 13 -0.04 3.27 -10.95
CA PRO A 13 -1.39 2.85 -10.63
C PRO A 13 -2.43 3.45 -11.59
N PRO A 14 -3.57 2.75 -11.79
CA PRO A 14 -4.69 3.31 -12.54
C PRO A 14 -5.23 4.59 -11.91
N ALA A 15 -5.60 5.56 -12.74
CA ALA A 15 -6.13 6.85 -12.29
C ALA A 15 -7.35 6.73 -11.37
N TRP A 16 -8.22 5.73 -11.59
CA TRP A 16 -9.39 5.50 -10.74
C TRP A 16 -9.01 5.08 -9.32
N LEU A 17 -7.90 4.37 -9.14
CA LEU A 17 -7.46 3.90 -7.83
C LEU A 17 -6.87 5.07 -7.04
N VAL A 18 -6.11 5.94 -7.72
CA VAL A 18 -5.58 7.18 -7.13
C VAL A 18 -6.73 8.09 -6.71
N ALA A 19 -7.73 8.33 -7.57
CA ALA A 19 -8.90 9.12 -7.23
C ALA A 19 -9.67 8.54 -6.02
N GLN A 20 -9.86 7.21 -5.99
CA GLN A 20 -10.52 6.55 -4.86
C GLN A 20 -9.71 6.66 -3.56
N TYR A 21 -8.38 6.60 -3.64
CA TYR A 21 -7.49 6.82 -2.50
C TYR A 21 -7.62 8.24 -1.96
N GLU A 22 -7.56 9.25 -2.84
CA GLU A 22 -7.71 10.65 -2.48
C GLU A 22 -9.06 10.95 -1.83
N ASP A 23 -10.15 10.37 -2.35
CA ASP A 23 -11.48 10.49 -1.76
C ASP A 23 -11.53 9.86 -0.36
N CYS A 24 -10.99 8.66 -0.18
CA CYS A 24 -10.97 8.00 1.14
C CYS A 24 -10.12 8.76 2.16
N VAL A 25 -8.95 9.26 1.77
CA VAL A 25 -8.08 10.05 2.65
C VAL A 25 -8.73 11.37 3.04
N ARG A 26 -9.47 12.01 2.13
CA ARG A 26 -10.19 13.26 2.40
C ARG A 26 -11.32 13.05 3.41
N ASP A 27 -12.02 11.92 3.33
CA ASP A 27 -13.18 11.64 4.18
C ASP A 27 -12.78 11.14 5.59
N ASP A 28 -11.80 10.24 5.69
CA ASP A 28 -11.29 9.72 6.97
C ASP A 28 -9.83 9.21 6.84
N PRO A 29 -8.82 10.09 7.03
CA PRO A 29 -7.42 9.76 6.77
C PRO A 29 -6.87 8.67 7.70
N ASP A 30 -7.36 8.58 8.94
CA ASP A 30 -6.90 7.60 9.93
C ASP A 30 -7.43 6.18 9.63
N SER A 31 -8.38 6.06 8.70
CA SER A 31 -8.95 4.79 8.26
C SER A 31 -8.31 4.23 6.99
N VAL A 32 -7.30 4.89 6.41
CA VAL A 32 -6.71 4.51 5.12
C VAL A 32 -5.27 4.04 5.27
N SER A 33 -4.98 2.87 4.73
CA SER A 33 -3.62 2.32 4.66
C SER A 33 -3.28 1.93 3.22
N VAL A 34 -2.00 2.02 2.87
CA VAL A 34 -1.47 1.57 1.57
C VAL A 34 -0.38 0.52 1.81
N LEU A 35 -0.44 -0.59 1.09
CA LEU A 35 0.62 -1.60 1.03
C LEU A 35 1.09 -1.76 -0.42
N LEU A 36 2.35 -1.42 -0.67
CA LEU A 36 3.01 -1.55 -1.95
C LEU A 36 3.71 -2.91 -2.06
N TRP A 37 3.50 -3.60 -3.17
CA TRP A 37 4.11 -4.90 -3.49
C TRP A 37 4.40 -4.98 -4.99
N GLY A 38 5.12 -6.01 -5.44
CA GLY A 38 5.47 -6.19 -6.84
C GLY A 38 6.16 -4.97 -7.44
N GLU A 39 5.69 -4.50 -8.60
CA GLU A 39 6.17 -3.26 -9.22
C GLU A 39 5.68 -2.01 -8.50
N GLY A 40 4.64 -2.14 -7.67
CA GLY A 40 4.08 -1.06 -6.88
C GLY A 40 5.06 -0.41 -5.91
N VAL A 41 6.14 -1.11 -5.51
CA VAL A 41 7.19 -0.55 -4.65
C VAL A 41 7.97 0.60 -5.29
N TYR A 42 7.88 0.77 -6.62
CA TYR A 42 8.49 1.88 -7.35
C TYR A 42 7.65 3.16 -7.34
N ASN A 43 6.42 3.12 -6.80
CA ASN A 43 5.61 4.32 -6.69
C ASN A 43 6.26 5.33 -5.74
N PRO A 44 6.24 6.64 -6.09
CA PRO A 44 6.86 7.66 -5.25
C PRO A 44 6.06 7.86 -3.96
N SER A 45 6.76 8.17 -2.86
CA SER A 45 6.14 8.46 -1.56
C SER A 45 5.20 9.68 -1.59
N SER A 46 5.35 10.58 -2.57
CA SER A 46 4.43 11.70 -2.79
C SER A 46 3.05 11.26 -3.28
N LEU A 47 2.94 10.08 -3.91
CA LEU A 47 1.67 9.54 -4.38
C LEU A 47 0.93 8.80 -3.26
N PHE A 48 1.67 8.07 -2.42
CA PHE A 48 1.12 7.38 -1.25
C PHE A 48 1.91 7.72 0.01
N PRO A 49 1.66 8.89 0.63
CA PRO A 49 2.33 9.30 1.84
C PRO A 49 2.18 8.25 2.94
N GLY A 50 3.32 7.76 3.41
CA GLY A 50 3.37 6.82 4.52
C GLY A 50 2.99 5.37 4.19
N ALA A 51 3.02 4.99 2.90
CA ALA A 51 2.82 3.62 2.48
C ALA A 51 3.70 2.61 3.23
N LEU A 52 3.14 1.43 3.44
CA LEU A 52 3.84 0.23 3.86
C LEU A 52 4.36 -0.52 2.62
N PHE A 53 5.41 -1.31 2.79
CA PHE A 53 6.04 -2.03 1.68
C PHE A 53 6.17 -3.51 2.00
N LEU A 54 6.02 -4.38 1.00
CA LEU A 54 6.41 -5.77 1.16
C LEU A 54 7.95 -5.88 1.14
N ARG A 55 8.54 -6.27 2.27
CA ARG A 55 10.00 -6.30 2.48
C ARG A 55 10.71 -7.13 1.42
N ARG A 56 10.17 -8.33 1.14
CA ARG A 56 10.76 -9.25 0.15
C ARG A 56 10.85 -8.63 -1.24
N ASP A 57 9.89 -7.79 -1.62
CA ASP A 57 9.88 -7.14 -2.94
C ASP A 57 10.89 -6.01 -3.05
N LEU A 58 11.10 -5.25 -1.98
CA LEU A 58 12.18 -4.26 -1.89
C LEU A 58 13.55 -4.93 -1.99
N GLU A 59 13.78 -5.95 -1.15
CA GLU A 59 15.05 -6.69 -1.11
C GLU A 59 15.36 -7.35 -2.47
N GLY A 60 14.37 -7.99 -3.09
CA GLY A 60 14.51 -8.62 -4.41
C GLY A 60 14.85 -7.64 -5.54
N ARG A 61 14.62 -6.34 -5.33
CA ARG A 61 14.91 -5.25 -6.27
C ARG A 61 16.16 -4.46 -5.91
N GLY A 62 16.90 -4.90 -4.89
CA GLY A 62 18.10 -4.21 -4.40
C GLY A 62 17.81 -2.88 -3.69
N MET A 63 16.56 -2.67 -3.26
CA MET A 63 16.17 -1.51 -2.47
C MET A 63 16.38 -1.82 -0.98
N SER A 64 16.87 -0.83 -0.22
CA SER A 64 16.98 -0.99 1.23
C SER A 64 15.57 -1.05 1.82
N PRO A 65 15.25 -2.05 2.65
CA PRO A 65 14.00 -2.04 3.38
C PRO A 65 13.97 -0.83 4.31
N GLU A 66 12.97 0.03 4.11
CA GLU A 66 12.71 1.17 4.99
C GLU A 66 12.03 0.70 6.29
N ASP A 67 11.92 1.58 7.29
CA ASP A 67 11.25 1.29 8.58
C ASP A 67 9.79 0.83 8.43
N ARG A 68 9.19 1.06 7.25
CA ARG A 68 7.81 0.70 6.89
C ARG A 68 7.70 -0.62 6.09
N ALA A 69 8.77 -1.39 5.99
CA ALA A 69 8.80 -2.67 5.29
C ALA A 69 8.26 -3.81 6.17
N LEU A 70 7.19 -4.46 5.71
CA LEU A 70 6.52 -5.59 6.35
C LEU A 70 7.04 -6.93 5.82
N SER A 71 7.18 -7.91 6.71
CA SER A 71 7.26 -9.32 6.32
C SER A 71 5.94 -9.82 5.73
N ASP A 72 5.97 -10.95 5.02
CA ASP A 72 4.76 -11.61 4.49
C ASP A 72 3.70 -11.86 5.58
N ALA A 73 4.13 -12.23 6.79
CA ALA A 73 3.23 -12.47 7.92
C ALA A 73 2.57 -11.18 8.44
N GLU A 74 3.30 -10.05 8.46
CA GLU A 74 2.76 -8.74 8.85
C GLU A 74 1.83 -8.18 7.77
N ALA A 75 2.20 -8.34 6.51
CA ALA A 75 1.35 -8.00 5.36
C ALA A 75 0.04 -8.80 5.40
N ALA A 76 0.10 -10.12 5.62
CA ALA A 76 -1.08 -10.96 5.73
C ALA A 76 -2.00 -10.52 6.88
N ARG A 77 -1.45 -10.17 8.05
CA ARG A 77 -2.25 -9.63 9.16
C ARG A 77 -2.89 -8.29 8.81
N THR A 78 -2.17 -7.42 8.09
CA THR A 78 -2.68 -6.13 7.63
C THR A 78 -3.86 -6.30 6.68
N ILE A 79 -3.74 -7.23 5.72
CA ILE A 79 -4.80 -7.58 4.77
C ILE A 79 -6.02 -8.16 5.49
N LEU A 80 -5.82 -9.10 6.41
CA LEU A 80 -6.89 -9.74 7.18
C LEU A 80 -7.56 -8.79 8.19
N GLY A 81 -6.84 -7.78 8.67
CA GLY A 81 -7.35 -6.76 9.59
C GLY A 81 -8.08 -5.61 8.90
N ALA A 82 -8.01 -5.51 7.58
CA ALA A 82 -8.68 -4.46 6.82
C ALA A 82 -10.19 -4.73 6.73
N GLY A 83 -11.01 -3.69 6.89
CA GLY A 83 -12.45 -3.76 6.70
C GLY A 83 -12.84 -3.83 5.21
N ARG A 84 -11.98 -3.27 4.35
CA ARG A 84 -12.11 -3.31 2.89
C ARG A 84 -10.71 -3.34 2.27
N VAL A 85 -10.57 -4.09 1.18
CA VAL A 85 -9.35 -4.09 0.36
C VAL A 85 -9.68 -3.64 -1.07
N LEU A 86 -8.94 -2.66 -1.58
CA LEU A 86 -8.93 -2.22 -2.98
C LEU A 86 -7.56 -2.58 -3.56
N THR A 87 -7.52 -3.19 -4.74
CA THR A 87 -6.27 -3.74 -5.28
C THR A 87 -6.07 -3.44 -6.77
N CYS A 88 -4.81 -3.26 -7.17
CA CYS A 88 -4.34 -3.36 -8.56
C CYS A 88 -3.10 -4.28 -8.61
N SER A 89 -2.88 -4.88 -9.77
CA SER A 89 -1.72 -5.70 -10.09
C SER A 89 -1.39 -5.55 -11.57
#